data_AF-A0A2E8R5F6-F1
#
_entry.id   AF-A0A2E8R5F6-F1
#
_cell.length_a   1.000
_cell.length_b   1.000
_cell.length_c   1.000
_cell.angle_alpha   90.00
_cell.angle_beta   90.00
_cell.angle_gamma   90.00
#
_symmetry.space_group_name_H-M   'P 1'
#
loop_
_entity.id
_entity.type
_entity.pdbx_description
1 polymer ?
#
loop_
_entity_poly.entity_id
_entity_poly.type
_entity_poly.pdbx_seq_one_letter_code
_entity_poly.pdbx_strand_id
1 'polypeptide(L)'
;MQTRRNWIRSSIGLGGLLLAPELSLSNEEIRKFNPRPLSKTIKLSSNENPYGPSEKVQKAVIKAFDNGCRYPRVYSNALAKKLAKLHGVNPENIIITGGSTEGLKITGLTFANGGGEIIAA
;
A
#
# COMPACT_ATOMS: atom_id res chain seq x y z
N MET A 1 14.44 9.36 32.03
CA MET A 1 14.38 8.52 30.80
C MET A 1 13.75 9.35 29.68
N GLN A 2 14.53 9.80 28.70
CA GLN A 2 14.01 10.60 27.58
C GLN A 2 13.15 9.70 26.68
N THR A 3 11.88 10.06 26.47
CA THR A 3 11.01 9.35 25.53
C THR A 3 11.42 9.69 24.09
N ARG A 4 11.16 8.79 23.13
CA ARG A 4 11.44 9.03 21.70
C ARG A 4 10.80 10.34 21.21
N ARG A 5 9.63 10.69 21.75
CA ARG A 5 8.91 11.94 21.45
C ARG A 5 9.64 13.18 21.97
N ASN A 6 10.28 13.08 23.13
CA ASN A 6 11.08 14.16 23.70
C ASN A 6 12.41 14.33 22.93
N TRP A 7 13.01 13.24 22.46
CA TRP A 7 14.22 13.26 21.63
C TRP A 7 13.99 13.93 20.27
N ILE A 8 12.88 13.61 19.59
CA ILE A 8 12.51 14.25 18.31
C ILE A 8 12.25 15.75 18.50
N ARG A 9 11.59 16.14 19.60
CA ARG A 9 11.35 17.57 19.89
C ARG A 9 12.64 18.32 20.23
N SER A 10 13.58 17.69 20.94
CA SER A 10 14.85 18.31 21.29
C SER A 10 15.85 18.37 20.13
N SER A 11 15.67 17.54 19.10
CA SER A 11 16.52 17.53 17.90
C SER A 11 16.07 18.55 16.83
N ILE A 12 14.85 19.07 16.93
CA ILE A 12 14.38 20.26 16.19
C ILE A 12 14.78 21.51 16.99
N GLY A 13 16.08 21.66 17.23
CA GLY A 13 16.66 22.93 17.68
C GLY A 13 16.82 23.90 16.50
N LEU A 14 17.30 25.11 16.78
CA LEU A 14 17.55 26.22 15.83
C LEU A 14 18.26 25.82 14.52
N GLY A 15 19.09 24.76 14.52
CA GLY A 15 19.76 24.25 13.31
C GLY A 15 18.92 23.30 12.44
N GLY A 16 17.94 22.60 13.02
CA GLY A 16 17.05 21.69 12.29
C GLY A 16 15.99 22.41 11.45
N LEU A 17 15.60 23.62 11.87
CA LEU A 17 14.64 24.45 11.15
C LEU A 17 15.24 25.06 9.86
N LEU A 18 16.57 25.22 9.79
CA LEU A 18 17.28 25.78 8.63
C LEU A 18 17.57 24.74 7.54
N LEU A 19 17.61 23.44 7.89
CA LEU A 19 17.91 22.34 6.97
C LEU A 19 16.68 21.51 6.59
N ALA A 20 15.55 21.70 7.27
CA ALA A 20 14.28 21.15 6.84
C ALA A 20 13.60 22.18 5.93
N PRO A 21 13.55 21.98 4.61
CA PRO A 21 12.67 22.78 3.79
C PRO A 21 11.26 22.53 4.32
N GLU A 22 10.53 23.61 4.60
CA GLU A 22 9.07 23.65 4.84
C GLU A 22 8.47 22.26 5.16
N LEU A 23 8.38 21.91 6.44
CA LEU A 23 7.61 20.73 6.89
C LEU A 23 6.11 20.81 6.50
N SER A 24 5.71 21.94 5.93
CA SER A 24 4.48 22.20 5.19
C SER A 24 4.56 21.61 3.78
N LEU A 25 3.75 20.60 3.52
CA LEU A 25 3.42 20.19 2.16
C LEU A 25 2.81 21.38 1.40
N SER A 26 3.20 21.59 0.15
CA SER A 26 2.52 22.54 -0.75
C SER A 26 1.05 22.16 -0.94
N ASN A 27 0.20 23.10 -1.39
CA ASN A 27 -1.22 22.81 -1.64
C ASN A 27 -1.44 21.65 -2.64
N GLU A 28 -0.55 21.49 -3.61
CA GLU A 28 -0.58 20.40 -4.57
C GLU A 28 -0.18 19.07 -3.92
N GLU A 29 0.82 19.11 -3.03
CA GLU A 29 1.21 17.97 -2.21
C GLU A 29 0.11 17.60 -1.20
N ILE A 30 -0.56 18.54 -0.53
CA ILE A 30 -1.71 18.27 0.36
C ILE A 30 -2.86 17.63 -0.41
N ARG A 31 -3.13 18.05 -1.66
CA ARG A 31 -4.14 17.38 -2.49
C ARG A 31 -3.72 15.95 -2.85
N LYS A 32 -2.43 15.73 -3.07
CA LYS A 32 -1.85 14.40 -3.36
C LYS A 32 -1.77 13.51 -2.11
N PHE A 33 -1.55 14.11 -0.95
CA PHE A 33 -1.48 13.53 0.38
C PHE A 33 -2.75 13.94 1.13
N ASN A 34 -3.87 13.27 0.84
CA ASN A 34 -5.16 13.51 1.49
C ASN A 34 -5.31 12.60 2.73
N PRO A 35 -4.73 12.94 3.90
CA PRO A 35 -4.85 12.11 5.08
C PRO A 35 -6.31 11.93 5.44
N ARG A 36 -6.68 10.72 5.86
CA ARG A 36 -8.02 10.50 6.43
C ARG A 36 -8.27 11.52 7.55
N PRO A 37 -9.47 12.13 7.60
CA PRO A 37 -9.82 13.02 8.70
C PRO A 37 -9.56 12.34 10.05
N LEU A 38 -8.94 13.09 10.97
CA LEU A 38 -8.68 12.56 12.31
C LEU A 38 -10.01 12.25 12.98
N SER A 39 -10.25 10.98 13.26
CA SER A 39 -11.38 10.55 14.07
C SER A 39 -11.04 10.69 15.55
N LYS A 40 -12.05 10.66 16.43
CA LYS A 40 -11.84 10.63 17.90
C LYS A 40 -10.92 9.48 18.33
N THR A 41 -10.87 8.42 17.54
CA THR A 41 -9.98 7.26 17.73
C THR A 41 -8.90 7.23 16.64
N ILE A 42 -7.63 7.22 17.04
CA ILE A 42 -6.51 7.09 16.11
C ILE A 42 -6.30 5.60 15.81
N LYS A 43 -6.49 5.17 14.55
CA LYS A 43 -6.33 3.78 14.12
C LYS A 43 -4.90 3.53 13.61
N LEU A 44 -4.10 2.75 14.36
CA LEU A 44 -2.71 2.40 14.02
C LEU A 44 -2.43 0.88 14.07
N SER A 45 -3.47 0.05 14.02
CA SER A 45 -3.37 -1.40 14.30
C SER A 45 -3.27 -2.32 13.08
N SER A 46 -3.25 -1.79 11.85
CA SER A 46 -3.39 -2.62 10.64
C SER A 46 -2.44 -2.25 9.49
N ASN A 47 -1.39 -1.46 9.74
CA ASN A 47 -0.42 -1.00 8.73
C ASN A 47 -1.07 -0.31 7.51
N GLU A 48 -2.25 0.30 7.70
CA GLU A 48 -2.95 1.02 6.64
C GLU A 48 -2.21 2.31 6.28
N ASN A 49 -2.18 2.65 4.99
CA ASN A 49 -1.67 3.95 4.55
C ASN A 49 -2.61 5.08 5.05
N PRO A 50 -2.15 6.04 5.87
CA PRO A 50 -2.99 7.12 6.38
C PRO A 50 -3.44 8.12 5.30
N TYR A 51 -2.71 8.20 4.17
CA TYR A 51 -2.96 9.14 3.07
C TYR A 51 -4.01 8.67 2.05
N GLY A 52 -4.49 7.44 2.18
CA GLY A 52 -5.44 6.86 1.23
C GLY A 52 -4.85 6.64 -0.17
N PRO A 53 -5.71 6.26 -1.14
CA PRO A 53 -5.29 6.06 -2.53
C PRO A 53 -5.08 7.39 -3.25
N SER A 54 -4.16 7.41 -4.24
CA SER A 54 -3.96 8.58 -5.10
C SER A 54 -5.24 8.97 -5.86
N GLU A 55 -5.35 10.25 -6.24
CA GLU A 55 -6.51 10.76 -7.01
C GLU A 55 -6.74 9.97 -8.32
N LYS A 56 -5.66 9.55 -8.99
CA LYS A 56 -5.74 8.72 -10.21
C LYS A 56 -6.42 7.38 -9.94
N VAL A 57 -6.10 6.74 -8.79
CA VAL A 57 -6.72 5.49 -8.37
C VAL A 57 -8.18 5.72 -8.02
N GLN A 58 -8.50 6.77 -7.26
CA GLN A 58 -9.89 7.11 -6.90
C GLN A 58 -10.77 7.29 -8.15
N LYS A 59 -10.31 8.07 -9.13
CA LYS A 59 -11.01 8.27 -10.42
C LYS A 59 -11.18 6.95 -11.19
N ALA A 60 -10.15 6.12 -11.24
CA ALA A 60 -10.21 4.83 -11.92
C ALA A 60 -11.20 3.86 -11.26
N VAL A 61 -11.25 3.83 -9.92
CA VAL A 61 -12.20 3.01 -9.15
C VAL A 61 -13.64 3.48 -9.39
N ILE A 62 -13.91 4.79 -9.31
CA ILE A 62 -15.23 5.35 -9.59
C ILE A 62 -15.70 4.96 -11.00
N LYS A 63 -14.85 5.14 -12.01
CA LYS A 63 -15.17 4.75 -13.40
C LYS A 63 -15.37 3.24 -13.58
N ALA A 64 -14.69 2.42 -12.78
CA ALA A 64 -14.81 0.96 -12.87
C ALA A 64 -16.17 0.45 -12.36
N PHE A 65 -16.87 1.20 -11.49
CA PHE A 65 -18.17 0.78 -10.95
C PHE A 65 -19.24 0.56 -12.03
N ASP A 66 -19.18 1.29 -13.15
CA ASP A 66 -20.08 1.08 -14.30
C ASP A 66 -20.01 -0.36 -14.84
N ASN A 67 -18.88 -1.04 -14.64
CA ASN A 67 -18.62 -2.41 -15.08
C ASN A 67 -18.68 -3.43 -13.92
N GLY A 68 -19.09 -3.01 -12.71
CA GLY A 68 -19.07 -3.85 -11.51
C GLY A 68 -19.96 -5.09 -11.58
N CYS A 69 -20.94 -5.12 -12.48
CA CYS A 69 -21.78 -6.29 -12.76
C CYS A 69 -21.11 -7.36 -13.64
N ARG A 70 -19.88 -7.12 -14.11
CA ARG A 70 -19.15 -8.01 -15.03
C ARG A 70 -17.95 -8.65 -14.34
N TYR A 71 -17.69 -9.91 -14.66
CA TYR A 71 -16.53 -10.61 -14.14
C TYR A 71 -15.21 -9.97 -14.59
N PRO A 72 -14.19 -9.87 -13.72
CA PRO A 72 -13.02 -9.03 -13.96
C PRO A 72 -11.94 -9.67 -14.86
N ARG A 73 -12.19 -10.83 -15.45
CA ARG A 73 -11.18 -11.68 -16.12
C ARG A 73 -10.27 -10.92 -17.10
N VAL A 74 -10.86 -10.08 -17.95
CA VAL A 74 -10.11 -9.29 -18.94
C VAL A 74 -9.17 -8.28 -18.27
N TYR A 75 -9.60 -7.67 -17.17
CA TYR A 75 -8.81 -6.70 -16.42
C TYR A 75 -7.68 -7.36 -15.62
N SER A 76 -7.91 -8.54 -15.04
CA SER A 76 -6.86 -9.30 -14.34
C SER A 76 -5.71 -9.66 -15.27
N ASN A 77 -6.01 -10.09 -16.51
CA ASN A 77 -4.98 -10.38 -17.51
C ASN A 77 -4.18 -9.14 -17.91
N ALA A 78 -4.85 -7.99 -18.04
CA ALA A 78 -4.18 -6.72 -18.35
C ALA A 78 -3.26 -6.26 -17.20
N LEU A 79 -3.69 -6.45 -15.94
CA LEU A 79 -2.86 -6.17 -14.76
C LEU A 79 -1.64 -7.09 -14.71
N ALA A 80 -1.82 -8.39 -14.93
CA ALA A 80 -0.73 -9.37 -14.93
C ALA A 80 0.36 -8.99 -15.94
N LYS A 81 0.00 -8.66 -17.18
CA LYS A 81 0.94 -8.21 -18.22
C LYS A 81 1.71 -6.96 -17.82
N LYS A 82 1.05 -5.97 -17.21
CA LYS A 82 1.70 -4.74 -16.74
C LYS A 82 2.70 -5.01 -15.62
N LEU A 83 2.34 -5.87 -14.67
CA LEU A 83 3.23 -6.27 -13.57
C LEU A 83 4.41 -7.09 -14.09
N ALA A 84 4.20 -8.02 -15.03
CA ALA A 84 5.28 -8.79 -15.64
C ALA A 84 6.32 -7.87 -16.29
N LYS A 85 5.86 -6.88 -17.08
CA LYS A 85 6.73 -5.85 -17.66
C LYS A 85 7.47 -5.04 -16.59
N LEU A 86 6.77 -4.62 -15.53
CA LEU A 86 7.36 -3.85 -14.44
C LEU A 86 8.50 -4.61 -13.73
N HIS A 87 8.33 -5.92 -13.56
CA HIS A 87 9.29 -6.78 -12.85
C HIS A 87 10.29 -7.50 -13.77
N GLY A 88 10.20 -7.32 -15.09
CA GLY A 88 11.11 -7.95 -16.05
C GLY A 88 10.94 -9.48 -16.15
N VAL A 89 9.72 -9.98 -15.94
CA VAL A 89 9.39 -11.42 -16.00
C VAL A 89 8.30 -11.69 -17.04
N ASN A 90 8.14 -12.96 -17.41
CA ASN A 90 7.06 -13.34 -18.31
C ASN A 90 5.69 -13.30 -17.62
N PRO A 91 4.57 -13.07 -18.36
CA PRO A 91 3.23 -13.03 -17.77
C PRO A 91 2.81 -14.28 -17.00
N GLU A 92 3.29 -15.46 -17.39
CA GLU A 92 3.04 -16.73 -16.69
C GLU A 92 3.65 -16.80 -15.28
N ASN A 93 4.61 -15.92 -14.98
CA ASN A 93 5.20 -15.79 -13.65
C ASN A 93 4.37 -14.90 -12.72
N ILE A 94 3.25 -14.34 -13.19
CA ILE A 94 2.39 -13.43 -12.42
C ILE A 94 1.03 -14.08 -12.17
N ILE A 95 0.69 -14.23 -10.89
CA ILE A 95 -0.66 -14.59 -10.45
C ILE A 95 -1.33 -13.38 -9.79
N ILE A 96 -2.56 -13.07 -10.21
CA ILE A 96 -3.38 -12.00 -9.60
C ILE A 96 -4.30 -12.64 -8.56
N THR A 97 -4.23 -12.16 -7.33
CA THR A 97 -5.03 -12.64 -6.19
C THR A 97 -5.78 -11.48 -5.53
N GLY A 98 -6.80 -11.79 -4.73
CA GLY A 98 -7.56 -10.87 -3.88
C GLY A 98 -6.77 -10.39 -2.64
N GLY A 99 -5.52 -9.96 -2.85
CA GLY A 99 -4.56 -9.64 -1.81
C GLY A 99 -3.50 -10.73 -1.63
N SER A 100 -2.38 -10.37 -0.99
CA SER A 100 -1.23 -11.27 -0.81
C SER A 100 -1.52 -12.46 0.11
N THR A 101 -2.48 -12.31 1.05
CA THR A 101 -2.92 -13.41 1.93
C THR A 101 -3.41 -14.62 1.13
N GLU A 102 -4.15 -14.41 0.04
CA GLU A 102 -4.60 -15.50 -0.83
C GLU A 102 -3.42 -16.14 -1.58
N GLY A 103 -2.45 -15.33 -2.04
CA GLY A 103 -1.22 -15.85 -2.64
C GLY A 103 -0.44 -16.73 -1.67
N LEU A 104 -0.23 -16.28 -0.43
CA LEU A 104 0.43 -17.07 0.62
C LEU A 104 -0.32 -18.36 0.92
N LYS A 105 -1.66 -18.32 0.93
CA LYS A 105 -2.50 -19.51 1.12
C LYS A 105 -2.30 -20.52 -0.01
N ILE A 106 -2.32 -20.07 -1.27
CA ILE A 106 -2.08 -20.93 -2.43
C ILE A 106 -0.69 -21.58 -2.32
N THR A 107 0.34 -20.80 -1.98
CA THR A 107 1.70 -21.31 -1.77
C THR A 107 1.72 -22.39 -0.69
N GLY A 108 1.15 -22.14 0.49
CA GLY A 108 1.09 -23.12 1.57
C GLY A 108 0.36 -24.41 1.17
N LEU A 109 -0.81 -24.29 0.52
CA LEU A 109 -1.56 -25.45 0.03
C LEU A 109 -0.80 -26.23 -1.06
N THR A 110 -0.04 -25.54 -1.91
CA THR A 110 0.69 -26.19 -3.00
C THR A 110 1.89 -26.99 -2.48
N PHE A 111 2.61 -26.46 -1.51
CA PHE A 111 3.88 -27.05 -1.06
C PHE A 111 3.80 -27.85 0.24
N ALA A 112 2.83 -27.58 1.12
CA ALA A 112 2.69 -28.29 2.40
C ALA A 112 1.63 -29.38 2.40
N ASN A 113 0.71 -29.38 1.43
CA ASN A 113 -0.29 -30.43 1.33
C ASN A 113 0.37 -31.79 1.05
N GLY A 114 0.03 -32.81 1.83
CA GLY A 114 0.67 -34.14 1.75
C GLY A 114 1.84 -34.36 2.71
N GLY A 115 1.96 -33.54 3.76
CA GLY A 115 2.99 -33.71 4.80
C GLY A 115 4.26 -32.89 4.59
N GLY A 116 4.21 -31.88 3.72
CA GLY A 116 5.31 -30.93 3.56
C GLY A 116 5.43 -29.99 4.77
N GLU A 117 6.65 -29.54 5.04
CA GLU A 117 6.97 -28.66 6.17
C GLU A 117 7.07 -27.19 5.73
N ILE A 118 6.59 -26.27 6.57
CA ILE A 118 6.75 -24.82 6.38
C ILE A 118 7.61 -24.28 7.53
N ILE A 119 8.75 -23.70 7.19
CA ILE A 119 9.66 -23.04 8.14
C ILE A 119 9.46 -21.53 8.03
N ALA A 120 9.24 -20.85 9.17
CA ALA A 120 9.08 -19.40 9.25
C ALA A 120 9.95 -18.84 10.40
N ALA A 121 10.41 -17.59 10.26
CA ALA A 121 11.28 -16.88 11.20
C ALA A 121 10.62 -15.59 11.71
#